data_AF-A0A8G0L4L2-F1
#
_entry.id   AF-A0A8G0L4L2-F1
#
_cell.length_a   1.000
_cell.length_b   1.000
_cell.length_c   1.000
_cell.angle_alpha   90.00
_cell.angle_beta   90.00
_cell.angle_gamma   90.00
#
_symmetry.space_group_name_H-M   'P 1'
#
loop_
_entity.id
_entity.type
_entity.pdbx_description
1 polymer ?
#
loop_
_entity_poly.entity_id
_entity_poly.type
_entity_poly.pdbx_seq_one_letter_code
_entity_poly.pdbx_strand_id
1 'polypeptide(L)'
;MSSQQGDEMPTPTGTQETNRAAGDASQPPMMSSQATRDRLQALFPEGTSVPTQSISNVWRSYDDMDEEARLIADDLLGTLAAFNDQQPVFNETVRRNFWNRWVFASGWDTDCTVQEPGKIRDRTMAESSLEVGTIMPGMPRSNERVKKNQNTPAHRLAGQPVFLRPQPNWDSCGVAFKYSDIRGGPISSQWVQHSPGYSPVRWRAEAAVRWDVAECKRVTGHNTTMVAFWAQCRLVHWLRDRQVDVRRPTEEVPRAEDHSKLVQLRTCSMIIDEMTVLVSDLRSRRAWPVNNGFCF
;
A
#
# COMPACT_ATOMS: atom_id res chain seq x y z
N MET A 1 -27.27 -26.51 38.12
CA MET A 1 -28.59 -26.10 38.64
C MET A 1 -28.86 -24.69 38.13
N SER A 2 -30.04 -24.49 37.54
CA SER A 2 -30.64 -23.22 37.05
C SER A 2 -29.96 -22.63 35.80
N SER A 3 -30.44 -22.78 34.57
CA SER A 3 -31.79 -22.66 33.96
C SER A 3 -32.35 -21.23 33.97
N GLN A 4 -32.50 -20.65 32.77
CA GLN A 4 -33.66 -19.90 32.22
C GLN A 4 -33.17 -19.08 30.99
N GLN A 5 -33.55 -19.36 29.71
CA GLN A 5 -34.87 -19.22 29.05
C GLN A 5 -35.55 -17.90 29.46
N GLY A 6 -35.97 -16.99 28.59
CA GLY A 6 -36.22 -16.89 27.15
C GLY A 6 -37.17 -15.69 27.00
N ASP A 7 -37.28 -15.07 25.83
CA ASP A 7 -38.54 -14.44 25.37
C ASP A 7 -38.39 -13.94 23.93
N GLU A 8 -39.06 -14.65 23.03
CA GLU A 8 -39.59 -14.15 21.75
C GLU A 8 -40.85 -13.33 22.04
N MET A 9 -41.18 -12.33 21.21
CA MET A 9 -42.53 -11.75 21.04
C MET A 9 -42.49 -10.70 19.88
N PRO A 10 -43.62 -10.27 19.28
CA PRO A 10 -44.03 -10.75 17.96
C PRO A 10 -44.20 -9.64 16.89
N THR A 11 -44.38 -10.09 15.65
CA THR A 11 -44.90 -9.37 14.48
C THR A 11 -46.37 -8.92 14.66
N PRO A 12 -46.77 -7.76 14.13
CA PRO A 12 -48.17 -7.46 13.83
C PRO A 12 -48.46 -7.43 12.33
N THR A 13 -49.59 -8.06 12.01
CA THR A 13 -50.30 -8.16 10.73
C THR A 13 -51.36 -7.03 10.63
N GLY A 14 -51.73 -6.65 9.40
CA GLY A 14 -52.94 -5.85 9.08
C GLY A 14 -52.59 -4.47 8.51
N THR A 15 -53.21 -3.93 7.47
CA THR A 15 -54.61 -4.06 7.04
C THR A 15 -54.76 -3.62 5.57
N GLN A 16 -55.64 -4.35 4.86
CA GLN A 16 -56.59 -3.94 3.80
C GLN A 16 -57.00 -2.44 3.85
N GLU A 17 -57.35 -1.70 2.79
CA GLU A 17 -58.49 -1.87 1.87
C GLU A 17 -58.59 -0.67 0.87
N THR A 18 -59.10 -0.95 -0.34
CA THR A 18 -59.91 -0.09 -1.26
C THR A 18 -59.50 1.37 -1.60
N ASN A 19 -59.42 1.73 -2.90
CA ASN A 19 -60.60 2.19 -3.67
C ASN A 19 -60.29 2.62 -5.11
N ARG A 20 -61.34 2.47 -5.94
CA ARG A 20 -61.51 2.83 -7.35
C ARG A 20 -61.34 4.33 -7.61
N ALA A 21 -60.75 4.67 -8.76
CA ALA A 21 -61.11 5.86 -9.52
C ALA A 21 -61.08 5.53 -11.02
N ALA A 22 -62.25 5.60 -11.64
CA ALA A 22 -62.44 5.52 -13.08
C ALA A 22 -61.94 6.84 -13.70
N GLY A 23 -60.96 6.72 -14.60
CA GLY A 23 -60.45 7.82 -15.41
C GLY A 23 -60.60 7.47 -16.89
N ASP A 24 -61.58 8.11 -17.51
CA ASP A 24 -61.84 8.14 -18.94
C ASP A 24 -60.61 8.70 -19.67
N ALA A 25 -59.91 7.85 -20.43
CA ALA A 25 -58.80 8.23 -21.29
C ALA A 25 -59.03 7.62 -22.67
N SER A 26 -59.60 8.46 -23.52
CA SER A 26 -59.66 8.34 -24.97
C SER A 26 -58.40 7.68 -25.53
N GLN A 27 -58.54 6.43 -25.97
CA GLN A 27 -57.49 5.73 -26.69
C GLN A 27 -57.14 6.51 -27.97
N PRO A 28 -55.87 6.89 -28.18
CA PRO A 28 -55.47 7.44 -29.47
C PRO A 28 -55.68 6.38 -30.55
N PRO A 29 -56.09 6.77 -31.77
CA PRO A 29 -56.31 5.84 -32.86
C PRO A 29 -55.06 5.00 -33.06
N MET A 30 -55.20 3.67 -33.01
CA MET A 30 -54.13 2.74 -33.37
C MET A 30 -53.67 3.08 -34.78
N MET A 31 -52.49 3.71 -34.90
CA MET A 31 -51.80 3.74 -36.18
C MET A 31 -51.56 2.30 -36.60
N SER A 32 -51.89 1.96 -37.84
CA SER A 32 -51.60 0.64 -38.38
C SER A 32 -50.11 0.37 -38.20
N SER A 33 -49.74 -0.90 -37.93
CA SER A 33 -48.33 -1.27 -37.73
C SER A 33 -47.44 -0.81 -38.89
N GLN A 34 -48.04 -0.66 -40.08
CA GLN A 34 -47.40 -0.13 -41.28
C GLN A 34 -47.04 1.36 -41.15
N ALA A 35 -47.97 2.21 -40.70
CA ALA A 35 -47.70 3.64 -40.55
C ALA A 35 -46.64 3.94 -39.47
N THR A 36 -46.58 3.13 -38.42
CA THR A 36 -45.50 3.22 -37.42
C THR A 36 -44.16 2.76 -38.01
N ARG A 37 -44.16 1.71 -38.85
CA ARG A 37 -42.98 1.19 -39.52
C ARG A 37 -42.40 2.20 -40.53
N ASP A 38 -43.27 2.79 -41.35
CA ASP A 38 -42.88 3.77 -42.37
C ASP A 38 -42.32 5.05 -41.72
N ARG A 39 -42.87 5.49 -40.57
CA ARG A 39 -42.40 6.67 -39.84
C ARG A 39 -41.06 6.41 -39.14
N LEU A 40 -40.81 5.20 -38.65
CA LEU A 40 -39.51 4.81 -38.11
C LEU A 40 -38.46 4.67 -39.22
N GLN A 41 -38.81 4.12 -40.38
CA GLN A 41 -37.89 3.99 -41.52
C GLN A 41 -37.52 5.35 -42.14
N ALA A 42 -38.43 6.34 -42.09
CA ALA A 42 -38.13 7.71 -42.51
C ALA A 42 -37.18 8.47 -41.55
N LEU A 43 -37.13 8.09 -40.27
CA LEU A 43 -36.20 8.68 -39.29
C LEU A 43 -34.80 8.05 -39.36
N PHE A 44 -34.67 6.86 -39.94
CA PHE A 44 -33.42 6.13 -40.08
C PHE A 44 -33.22 5.70 -41.55
N PRO A 45 -32.79 6.61 -42.43
CA PRO A 45 -32.53 6.26 -43.83
C PRO A 45 -31.49 5.13 -43.92
N GLU A 46 -31.90 4.04 -44.58
CA GLU A 46 -31.02 2.93 -44.95
C GLU A 46 -29.83 3.48 -45.74
N GLY A 47 -28.68 3.59 -45.08
CA GLY A 47 -27.49 4.20 -45.67
C GLY A 47 -26.68 5.07 -44.73
N THR A 48 -27.22 5.44 -43.56
CA THR A 48 -26.37 6.04 -42.51
C THR A 48 -25.61 4.91 -41.82
N SER A 49 -24.53 4.45 -42.45
CA SER A 49 -23.50 3.72 -41.74
C SER A 49 -22.96 4.67 -40.67
N VAL A 50 -23.53 4.61 -39.47
CA VAL A 50 -22.81 5.05 -38.27
C VAL A 50 -21.50 4.29 -38.36
N PRO A 51 -20.34 4.95 -38.43
CA PRO A 51 -19.08 4.23 -38.43
C PRO A 51 -19.07 3.47 -37.12
N THR A 52 -19.36 2.16 -37.19
CA THR A 52 -19.13 1.23 -36.11
C THR A 52 -17.63 1.15 -36.04
N GLN A 53 -17.03 2.13 -35.36
CA GLN A 53 -15.68 2.04 -34.86
C GLN A 53 -15.71 0.92 -33.82
N SER A 54 -15.69 -0.32 -34.34
CA SER A 54 -15.24 -1.53 -33.66
C SER A 54 -13.75 -1.32 -33.38
N ILE A 55 -13.49 -0.40 -32.48
CA ILE A 55 -12.18 -0.10 -31.99
C ILE A 55 -12.13 -0.77 -30.62
N SER A 56 -11.84 -2.07 -30.65
CA SER A 56 -11.14 -2.70 -29.53
C SER A 56 -9.73 -2.12 -29.49
N ASN A 57 -9.58 -0.82 -29.19
CA ASN A 57 -8.26 -0.23 -29.03
C ASN A 57 -7.69 -0.80 -27.74
N VAL A 58 -6.82 -1.80 -27.90
CA VAL A 58 -6.00 -2.29 -26.81
C VAL A 58 -4.99 -1.19 -26.49
N TRP A 59 -5.08 -0.62 -25.30
CA TRP A 59 -4.15 0.42 -24.87
C TRP A 59 -2.91 -0.22 -24.26
N ARG A 60 -1.74 0.17 -24.76
CA ARG A 60 -0.45 -0.44 -24.40
C ARG A 60 0.52 0.57 -23.77
N SER A 61 0.19 1.85 -23.84
CA SER A 61 1.03 2.93 -23.37
C SER A 61 0.19 4.12 -22.93
N TYR A 62 0.83 5.06 -22.22
CA TYR A 62 0.19 6.31 -21.80
C TYR A 62 -0.33 7.15 -22.99
N ASP A 63 0.36 7.10 -24.13
CA ASP A 63 0.01 7.92 -25.30
C ASP A 63 -1.23 7.38 -26.03
N ASP A 64 -1.62 6.12 -25.80
CA ASP A 64 -2.86 5.53 -26.32
C ASP A 64 -4.11 5.98 -25.55
N MET A 65 -3.91 6.53 -24.34
CA MET A 65 -4.99 6.91 -23.44
C MET A 65 -5.56 8.28 -23.79
N ASP A 66 -6.87 8.45 -23.65
CA ASP A 66 -7.48 9.78 -23.68
C ASP A 66 -7.22 10.57 -22.39
N GLU A 67 -7.53 11.87 -22.40
CA GLU A 67 -7.22 12.77 -21.30
C GLU A 67 -7.93 12.37 -19.99
N GLU A 68 -9.21 12.00 -20.07
CA GLU A 68 -9.99 11.57 -18.91
C GLU A 68 -9.41 10.30 -18.27
N ALA A 69 -9.03 9.30 -19.07
CA ALA A 69 -8.49 8.07 -18.53
C ALA A 69 -7.14 8.25 -17.83
N ARG A 70 -6.32 9.21 -18.29
CA ARG A 70 -5.04 9.52 -17.64
C ARG A 70 -5.23 10.04 -16.21
N LEU A 71 -6.36 10.70 -15.94
CA LEU A 71 -6.71 11.30 -14.65
C LEU A 71 -7.30 10.29 -13.65
N ILE A 72 -7.72 9.10 -14.09
CA ILE A 72 -8.32 8.06 -13.22
C ILE A 72 -7.40 7.61 -12.09
N ALA A 73 -6.08 7.81 -12.24
CA ALA A 73 -5.10 7.45 -11.23
C ALA A 73 -4.70 8.60 -10.29
N ASP A 74 -5.22 9.83 -10.45
CA ASP A 74 -4.73 11.00 -9.69
C ASP A 74 -4.97 10.85 -8.18
N ASP A 75 -6.15 10.39 -7.76
CA ASP A 75 -6.43 10.10 -6.35
C ASP A 75 -5.61 8.90 -5.83
N LEU A 76 -5.38 7.88 -6.66
CA LEU A 76 -4.52 6.75 -6.31
C LEU A 76 -3.06 7.19 -6.08
N LEU A 77 -2.56 8.12 -6.89
CA LEU A 77 -1.26 8.75 -6.71
C LEU A 77 -1.22 9.58 -5.42
N GLY A 78 -2.34 10.21 -5.05
CA GLY A 78 -2.48 10.92 -3.78
C GLY A 78 -2.38 9.97 -2.58
N THR A 79 -3.12 8.86 -2.63
CA THR A 79 -3.03 7.79 -1.62
C THR A 79 -1.63 7.21 -1.55
N LEU A 80 -0.99 6.96 -2.70
CA LEU A 80 0.39 6.46 -2.76
C LEU A 80 1.36 7.41 -2.06
N ALA A 81 1.24 8.72 -2.33
CA ALA A 81 2.08 9.74 -1.71
C ALA A 81 1.89 9.76 -0.18
N ALA A 82 0.64 9.74 0.30
CA ALA A 82 0.33 9.74 1.73
C ALA A 82 0.92 8.52 2.47
N PHE A 83 0.77 7.32 1.92
CA PHE A 83 1.31 6.09 2.53
C PHE A 83 2.84 6.02 2.49
N ASN A 84 3.47 6.72 1.55
CA ASN A 84 4.93 6.78 1.44
C ASN A 84 5.55 8.00 2.12
N ASP A 85 4.78 8.78 2.89
CA ASP A 85 5.23 10.02 3.53
C ASP A 85 5.83 11.03 2.53
N GLN A 86 5.20 11.15 1.36
CA GLN A 86 5.59 12.06 0.29
C GLN A 86 4.54 13.13 0.10
N GLN A 87 4.99 14.32 -0.32
CA GLN A 87 4.06 15.35 -0.77
C GLN A 87 3.43 14.92 -2.10
N PRO A 88 2.09 15.00 -2.23
CA PRO A 88 1.43 14.66 -3.47
C PRO A 88 1.81 15.66 -4.56
N VAL A 89 2.27 15.15 -5.71
CA VAL A 89 2.57 15.97 -6.88
C VAL A 89 1.80 15.40 -8.07
N PHE A 90 0.82 16.18 -8.55
CA PHE A 90 -0.02 15.79 -9.68
C PHE A 90 0.32 16.65 -10.89
N ASN A 91 1.15 16.11 -11.78
CA ASN A 91 1.41 16.72 -13.07
C ASN A 91 1.54 15.65 -14.16
N GLU A 92 1.51 16.09 -15.41
CA GLU A 92 1.54 15.22 -16.58
C GLU A 92 2.78 14.31 -16.60
N THR A 93 3.94 14.83 -16.18
CA THR A 93 5.19 14.06 -16.11
C THR A 93 5.09 12.94 -15.09
N VAL A 94 4.52 13.20 -13.91
CA VAL A 94 4.30 12.19 -12.86
C VAL A 94 3.33 11.12 -13.34
N ARG A 95 2.19 11.52 -13.93
CA ARG A 95 1.21 10.57 -14.49
C ARG A 95 1.83 9.69 -15.56
N ARG A 96 2.47 10.31 -16.57
CA ARG A 96 3.14 9.60 -17.65
C ARG A 96 4.17 8.60 -17.12
N ASN A 97 4.98 9.01 -16.16
CA ASN A 97 5.95 8.12 -15.52
C ASN A 97 5.27 6.98 -14.76
N PHE A 98 4.17 7.25 -14.05
CA PHE A 98 3.42 6.23 -13.33
C PHE A 98 2.88 5.16 -14.29
N TRP A 99 2.13 5.58 -15.30
CA TRP A 99 1.55 4.67 -16.28
C TRP A 99 2.63 3.89 -17.04
N ASN A 100 3.64 4.55 -17.59
CA ASN A 100 4.65 3.88 -18.40
C ASN A 100 5.60 2.98 -17.58
N ARG A 101 6.00 3.39 -16.36
CA ARG A 101 6.99 2.65 -15.57
C ARG A 101 6.40 1.63 -14.60
N TRP A 102 5.11 1.73 -14.27
CA TRP A 102 4.51 0.86 -13.26
C TRP A 102 3.28 0.11 -13.76
N VAL A 103 2.46 0.70 -14.61
CA VAL A 103 1.26 0.02 -15.13
C VAL A 103 1.59 -0.80 -16.38
N PHE A 104 2.23 -0.18 -17.38
CA PHE A 104 2.55 -0.81 -18.66
C PHE A 104 3.95 -1.44 -18.73
N ALA A 105 4.80 -1.23 -17.72
CA ALA A 105 6.22 -1.64 -17.77
C ALA A 105 6.44 -3.16 -17.85
N SER A 106 5.51 -3.97 -17.35
CA SER A 106 5.58 -5.43 -17.45
C SER A 106 5.18 -5.97 -18.83
N GLY A 107 4.80 -5.10 -19.76
CA GLY A 107 4.16 -5.48 -21.03
C GLY A 107 2.67 -5.81 -20.88
N TRP A 108 2.06 -5.49 -19.73
CA TRP A 108 0.61 -5.54 -19.56
C TRP A 108 -0.08 -4.58 -20.53
N ASP A 109 -1.23 -4.98 -21.07
CA ASP A 109 -2.14 -4.13 -21.83
C ASP A 109 -3.60 -4.40 -21.42
N THR A 110 -4.54 -3.62 -21.94
CA THR A 110 -5.95 -3.69 -21.50
C THR A 110 -6.68 -4.99 -21.90
N ASP A 111 -6.08 -5.86 -22.70
CA ASP A 111 -6.60 -7.19 -23.04
C ASP A 111 -6.01 -8.29 -22.12
N CYS A 112 -4.95 -7.96 -21.38
CA CYS A 112 -4.33 -8.86 -20.41
C CYS A 112 -5.14 -8.98 -19.12
N THR A 113 -5.11 -10.16 -18.51
CA THR A 113 -5.62 -10.37 -17.14
C THR A 113 -4.83 -9.52 -16.15
N VAL A 114 -5.54 -8.83 -15.25
CA VAL A 114 -4.93 -8.03 -14.19
C VAL A 114 -4.52 -8.94 -13.03
N GLN A 115 -3.22 -9.03 -12.75
CA GLN A 115 -2.69 -9.90 -11.68
C GLN A 115 -2.53 -9.13 -10.38
N GLU A 116 -3.13 -9.64 -9.30
CA GLU A 116 -2.98 -9.04 -7.99
C GLU A 116 -1.54 -9.19 -7.46
N PRO A 117 -0.92 -8.13 -6.93
CA PRO A 117 0.41 -8.22 -6.34
C PRO A 117 0.44 -9.10 -5.10
N GLY A 118 1.56 -9.79 -4.89
CA GLY A 118 1.77 -10.61 -3.72
C GLY A 118 1.96 -9.82 -2.42
N LYS A 119 2.19 -10.54 -1.32
CA LYS A 119 2.54 -9.93 -0.02
C LYS A 119 3.86 -9.18 -0.12
N ILE A 120 3.99 -8.10 0.66
CA ILE A 120 5.24 -7.38 0.78
C ILE A 120 6.36 -8.32 1.22
N ARG A 121 7.50 -8.27 0.54
CA ARG A 121 8.65 -9.10 0.90
C ARG A 121 9.20 -8.73 2.28
N ASP A 122 9.83 -9.70 2.91
CA ASP A 122 10.64 -9.45 4.10
C ASP A 122 11.91 -8.66 3.75
N ARG A 123 12.37 -7.85 4.72
CA ARG A 123 13.68 -7.21 4.63
C ARG A 123 14.77 -8.25 4.78
N THR A 124 15.77 -8.20 3.89
CA THR A 124 16.98 -8.99 4.09
C THR A 124 17.93 -8.27 5.05
N MET A 125 18.72 -9.04 5.78
CA MET A 125 19.73 -8.49 6.68
C MET A 125 20.82 -7.72 5.90
N ALA A 126 21.21 -8.22 4.72
CA ALA A 126 22.22 -7.58 3.89
C ALA A 126 21.82 -6.15 3.46
N GLU A 127 20.53 -5.93 3.23
CA GLU A 127 20.00 -4.60 2.91
C GLU A 127 19.97 -3.68 4.13
N SER A 128 19.59 -4.19 5.30
CA SER A 128 19.13 -3.39 6.45
C SER A 128 20.07 -3.37 7.65
N SER A 129 21.27 -3.93 7.53
CA SER A 129 22.27 -3.96 8.62
C SER A 129 23.62 -3.40 8.19
N LEU A 130 24.38 -2.89 9.16
CA LEU A 130 25.70 -2.32 8.96
C LEU A 130 26.77 -3.23 9.57
N GLU A 131 27.81 -3.58 8.82
CA GLU A 131 28.98 -4.25 9.40
C GLU A 131 29.75 -3.26 10.30
N VAL A 132 29.96 -3.62 11.57
CA VAL A 132 30.55 -2.71 12.58
C VAL A 132 31.83 -3.23 13.22
N GLY A 133 32.23 -4.47 12.91
CA GLY A 133 33.42 -5.09 13.47
C GLY A 133 33.41 -6.60 13.35
N THR A 134 34.18 -7.25 14.21
CA THR A 134 34.37 -8.70 14.20
C THR A 134 34.16 -9.33 15.57
N ILE A 135 33.87 -10.63 15.60
CA ILE A 135 33.71 -11.40 16.84
C ILE A 135 35.08 -11.54 17.54
N MET A 136 35.13 -11.21 18.83
CA MET A 136 36.32 -11.40 19.67
C MET A 136 36.60 -12.88 19.97
N PRO A 137 37.87 -13.28 20.15
CA PRO A 137 38.22 -14.59 20.69
C PRO A 137 37.55 -14.87 22.04
N GLY A 138 37.17 -16.12 22.28
CA GLY A 138 36.62 -16.56 23.56
C GLY A 138 35.12 -16.36 23.75
N MET A 139 34.36 -15.93 22.72
CA MET A 139 32.90 -15.86 22.81
C MET A 139 32.31 -17.22 23.22
N PRO A 140 31.50 -17.29 24.29
CA PRO A 140 30.98 -18.55 24.81
C PRO A 140 29.96 -19.17 23.83
N ARG A 141 29.92 -20.50 23.82
CA ARG A 141 28.86 -21.26 23.13
C ARG A 141 27.52 -21.04 23.86
N SER A 142 26.42 -21.05 23.11
CA SER A 142 25.09 -21.04 23.74
C SER A 142 24.91 -22.28 24.62
N ASN A 143 24.23 -22.12 25.77
CA ASN A 143 23.97 -23.23 26.70
C ASN A 143 23.32 -24.44 26.01
N GLU A 144 22.46 -24.21 25.03
CA GLU A 144 21.83 -25.26 24.25
C GLU A 144 22.84 -26.07 23.42
N ARG A 145 23.82 -25.41 22.80
CA ARG A 145 24.89 -26.08 22.05
C ARG A 145 25.86 -26.81 22.97
N VAL A 146 26.16 -26.24 24.13
CA VAL A 146 26.96 -26.92 25.16
C VAL A 146 26.28 -28.22 25.59
N LYS A 147 24.96 -28.17 25.88
CA LYS A 147 24.16 -29.36 26.22
C LYS A 147 24.17 -30.42 25.12
N LYS A 148 24.13 -30.00 23.85
CA LYS A 148 24.14 -30.89 22.68
C LYS A 148 25.55 -31.31 22.23
N ASN A 149 26.60 -30.92 22.97
CA ASN A 149 28.01 -31.09 22.60
C ASN A 149 28.33 -30.66 21.14
N GLN A 150 27.70 -29.58 20.69
CA GLN A 150 27.89 -29.07 19.33
C GLN A 150 29.06 -28.09 19.28
N ASN A 151 29.81 -28.15 18.18
CA ASN A 151 30.85 -27.18 17.86
C ASN A 151 30.26 -25.80 17.57
N THR A 152 31.07 -24.77 17.78
CA THR A 152 30.74 -23.39 17.37
C THR A 152 30.62 -23.34 15.85
N PRO A 153 29.51 -22.81 15.29
CA PRO A 153 29.38 -22.66 13.84
C PRO A 153 30.49 -21.78 13.25
N ALA A 154 30.89 -22.04 12.00
CA ALA A 154 31.95 -21.29 11.32
C ALA A 154 31.70 -19.76 11.32
N HIS A 155 30.46 -19.33 11.08
CA HIS A 155 30.05 -17.92 11.09
C HIS A 155 30.00 -17.25 12.48
N ARG A 156 30.31 -18.00 13.54
CA ARG A 156 30.36 -17.55 14.94
C ARG A 156 31.77 -17.62 15.52
N LEU A 157 32.76 -17.99 14.71
CA LEU A 157 34.15 -18.02 15.13
C LEU A 157 34.72 -16.61 15.27
N ALA A 158 35.82 -16.49 16.00
CA ALA A 158 36.55 -15.22 16.14
C ALA A 158 36.98 -14.68 14.77
N GLY A 159 36.96 -13.36 14.60
CA GLY A 159 37.27 -12.68 13.34
C GLY A 159 36.14 -12.64 12.34
N GLN A 160 35.01 -13.33 12.57
CA GLN A 160 33.85 -13.25 11.69
C GLN A 160 33.13 -11.89 11.83
N PRO A 161 32.51 -11.37 10.75
CA PRO A 161 31.87 -10.07 10.76
C PRO A 161 30.65 -10.03 11.68
N VAL A 162 30.47 -8.89 12.34
CA VAL A 162 29.33 -8.56 13.19
C VAL A 162 28.58 -7.40 12.57
N PHE A 163 27.27 -7.56 12.48
CA PHE A 163 26.36 -6.58 11.92
C PHE A 163 25.57 -5.89 13.03
N LEU A 164 25.38 -4.58 12.91
CA LEU A 164 24.48 -3.78 13.73
C LEU A 164 23.16 -3.59 12.99
N ARG A 165 22.08 -4.01 13.63
CA ARG A 165 20.72 -3.93 13.09
C ARG A 165 19.86 -2.99 13.94
N PRO A 166 19.30 -1.93 13.34
CA PRO A 166 18.26 -1.15 13.97
C PRO A 166 16.99 -1.98 14.16
N GLN A 167 16.37 -1.82 15.32
CA GLN A 167 15.07 -2.37 15.66
C GLN A 167 14.21 -1.21 16.17
N PRO A 168 13.48 -0.52 15.28
CA PRO A 168 12.53 0.49 15.69
C PRO A 168 11.44 -0.14 16.56
N ASN A 169 11.13 0.53 17.66
CA ASN A 169 10.03 0.25 18.57
C ASN A 169 9.09 1.44 18.59
N TRP A 170 7.95 1.28 17.91
CA TRP A 170 6.95 2.33 17.72
C TRP A 170 6.22 2.67 19.02
N ASP A 171 6.00 1.68 19.89
CA ASP A 171 5.26 1.88 21.15
C ASP A 171 6.07 2.71 22.16
N SER A 172 7.39 2.53 22.17
CA SER A 172 8.29 3.28 23.03
C SER A 172 8.93 4.50 22.35
N CYS A 173 8.49 4.82 21.13
CA CYS A 173 9.13 5.78 20.23
C CYS A 173 10.66 5.63 20.19
N GLY A 174 11.24 4.42 20.23
CA GLY A 174 12.70 4.24 20.38
C GLY A 174 13.32 3.42 19.28
N VAL A 175 14.61 3.63 18.99
CA VAL A 175 15.39 2.76 18.09
C VAL A 175 16.38 1.94 18.90
N ALA A 176 16.13 0.64 19.05
CA ALA A 176 17.08 -0.27 19.65
C ALA A 176 18.10 -0.74 18.61
N PHE A 177 19.32 -1.06 19.05
CA PHE A 177 20.37 -1.56 18.18
C PHE A 177 20.84 -2.91 18.67
N LYS A 178 20.73 -3.93 17.81
CA LYS A 178 21.16 -5.30 18.12
C LYS A 178 22.34 -5.68 17.26
N TYR A 179 23.33 -6.33 17.88
CA TYR A 179 24.43 -6.95 17.17
C TYR A 179 24.03 -8.35 16.74
N SER A 180 24.39 -8.74 15.53
CA SER A 180 24.10 -10.07 14.97
C SER A 180 25.24 -10.61 14.12
N ASP A 181 25.30 -11.94 14.00
CA ASP A 181 26.14 -12.61 13.01
C ASP A 181 25.57 -12.47 11.59
N ILE A 182 26.28 -13.00 10.59
CA ILE A 182 25.85 -13.04 9.18
C ILE A 182 24.58 -13.86 8.91
N ARG A 183 24.06 -14.59 9.89
CA ARG A 183 22.79 -15.33 9.83
C ARG A 183 21.67 -14.67 10.65
N GLY A 184 21.92 -13.48 11.20
CA GLY A 184 20.95 -12.72 11.98
C GLY A 184 20.80 -13.19 13.42
N GLY A 185 21.64 -14.13 13.87
CA GLY A 185 21.64 -14.58 15.26
C GLY A 185 22.24 -13.52 16.18
N PRO A 186 21.72 -13.31 17.40
CA PRO A 186 22.16 -12.22 18.28
C PRO A 186 23.58 -12.42 18.80
N ILE A 187 24.34 -11.34 18.97
CA ILE A 187 25.67 -11.27 19.58
C ILE A 187 25.64 -10.24 20.71
N SER A 188 26.28 -10.52 21.85
CA SER A 188 26.42 -9.52 22.92
C SER A 188 27.51 -8.51 22.56
N SER A 189 27.27 -7.23 22.83
CA SER A 189 28.19 -6.13 22.49
C SER A 189 29.59 -6.29 23.10
N GLN A 190 29.72 -6.97 24.23
CA GLN A 190 31.00 -7.22 24.90
C GLN A 190 31.94 -8.14 24.10
N TRP A 191 31.41 -8.89 23.12
CA TRP A 191 32.16 -9.82 22.27
C TRP A 191 32.42 -9.25 20.88
N VAL A 192 32.17 -7.95 20.68
CA VAL A 192 32.34 -7.27 19.40
C VAL A 192 33.60 -6.41 19.49
N GLN A 193 34.58 -6.73 18.65
CA GLN A 193 35.70 -5.85 18.38
C GLN A 193 35.31 -4.93 17.24
N HIS A 194 35.02 -3.67 17.58
CA HIS A 194 34.61 -2.69 16.57
C HIS A 194 35.75 -2.24 15.67
N SER A 195 35.41 -1.89 14.43
CA SER A 195 36.37 -1.32 13.48
C SER A 195 36.95 0.00 13.99
N PRO A 196 38.28 0.21 13.90
CA PRO A 196 38.92 1.43 14.39
C PRO A 196 38.44 2.68 13.65
N GLY A 197 38.48 3.84 14.31
CA GLY A 197 38.19 5.14 13.68
C GLY A 197 36.72 5.55 13.65
N TYR A 198 35.82 4.76 14.22
CA TYR A 198 34.40 5.09 14.29
C TYR A 198 33.92 5.20 15.74
N SER A 199 33.02 6.15 15.99
CA SER A 199 32.35 6.29 17.28
C SER A 199 31.06 5.46 17.34
N PRO A 200 30.61 5.03 18.53
CA PRO A 200 29.34 4.33 18.70
C PRO A 200 28.12 5.10 18.15
N VAL A 201 28.16 6.43 18.25
CA VAL A 201 27.11 7.30 17.71
C VAL A 201 27.06 7.20 16.19
N ARG A 202 28.23 7.22 15.54
CA ARG A 202 28.34 7.17 14.08
C ARG A 202 27.83 5.85 13.51
N TRP A 203 28.20 4.69 14.08
CA TRP A 203 27.68 3.40 13.60
C TRP A 203 26.16 3.30 13.72
N ARG A 204 25.58 3.83 14.80
CA ARG A 204 24.12 3.81 14.99
C ARG A 204 23.41 4.68 13.96
N ALA A 205 23.95 5.87 13.70
CA ALA A 205 23.41 6.76 12.67
C ALA A 205 23.49 6.12 11.27
N GLU A 206 24.65 5.59 10.90
CA GLU A 206 24.84 4.91 9.60
C GLU A 206 23.96 3.66 9.47
N ALA A 207 23.81 2.87 10.53
CA ALA A 207 22.93 1.71 10.53
C ALA A 207 21.46 2.11 10.37
N ALA A 208 21.01 3.16 11.05
CA ALA A 208 19.65 3.70 10.93
C ALA A 208 19.37 4.20 9.50
N VAL A 209 20.27 4.99 8.92
CA VAL A 209 20.13 5.48 7.53
C VAL A 209 20.06 4.32 6.55
N ARG A 210 20.92 3.31 6.70
CA ARG A 210 20.90 2.13 5.82
C ARG A 210 19.59 1.35 5.94
N TRP A 211 19.07 1.21 7.15
CA TRP A 211 17.77 0.59 7.38
C TRP A 211 16.64 1.40 6.73
N ASP A 212 16.65 2.72 6.88
CA ASP A 212 15.63 3.62 6.34
C ASP A 212 15.59 3.55 4.81
N VAL A 213 16.74 3.62 4.15
CA VAL A 213 16.84 3.46 2.69
C VAL A 213 16.27 2.11 2.23
N ALA A 214 16.61 1.02 2.94
CA ALA A 214 16.09 -0.30 2.63
C ALA A 214 14.56 -0.37 2.83
N GLU A 215 14.04 0.27 3.87
CA GLU A 215 12.61 0.28 4.16
C GLU A 215 11.82 1.11 3.16
N CYS A 216 12.28 2.33 2.83
CA CYS A 216 11.69 3.16 1.80
C CYS A 216 11.59 2.39 0.49
N LYS A 217 12.69 1.77 0.02
CA LYS A 217 12.68 0.98 -1.22
C LYS A 217 11.67 -0.16 -1.17
N ARG A 218 11.57 -0.87 -0.04
CA ARG A 218 10.69 -2.04 0.12
C ARG A 218 9.22 -1.63 0.16
N VAL A 219 8.87 -0.66 0.99
CA VAL A 219 7.49 -0.22 1.21
C VAL A 219 6.97 0.55 0.00
N THR A 220 7.73 1.53 -0.51
CA THR A 220 7.35 2.28 -1.70
C THR A 220 7.20 1.36 -2.91
N GLY A 221 8.12 0.42 -3.13
CA GLY A 221 8.00 -0.54 -4.24
C GLY A 221 6.73 -1.40 -4.15
N HIS A 222 6.40 -1.89 -2.96
CA HIS A 222 5.16 -2.65 -2.72
C HIS A 222 3.91 -1.79 -2.96
N ASN A 223 3.83 -0.62 -2.32
CA ASN A 223 2.69 0.28 -2.43
C ASN A 223 2.47 0.73 -3.88
N THR A 224 3.55 1.06 -4.62
CA THR A 224 3.45 1.45 -6.02
C THR A 224 2.92 0.31 -6.89
N THR A 225 3.35 -0.93 -6.64
CA THR A 225 2.83 -2.11 -7.36
C THR A 225 1.35 -2.32 -7.06
N MET A 226 0.92 -2.14 -5.81
CA MET A 226 -0.49 -2.23 -5.42
C MET A 226 -1.36 -1.16 -6.10
N VAL A 227 -0.87 0.07 -6.11
CA VAL A 227 -1.57 1.19 -6.76
C VAL A 227 -1.61 1.02 -8.28
N ALA A 228 -0.55 0.50 -8.90
CA ALA A 228 -0.55 0.14 -10.32
C ALA A 228 -1.61 -0.92 -10.65
N PHE A 229 -1.75 -1.95 -9.81
CA PHE A 229 -2.81 -2.94 -9.94
C PHE A 229 -4.22 -2.31 -9.89
N TRP A 230 -4.49 -1.42 -8.93
CA TRP A 230 -5.78 -0.73 -8.89
C TRP A 230 -6.02 0.19 -10.08
N ALA A 231 -4.98 0.87 -10.57
CA ALA A 231 -5.07 1.68 -11.78
C ALA A 231 -5.41 0.82 -13.01
N GLN A 232 -4.82 -0.37 -13.14
CA GLN A 232 -5.17 -1.36 -14.18
C GLN A 232 -6.65 -1.77 -14.06
N CYS A 233 -7.10 -2.12 -12.84
CA CYS A 233 -8.50 -2.47 -12.60
C CYS A 233 -9.45 -1.36 -13.01
N ARG A 234 -9.19 -0.12 -12.56
CA ARG A 234 -10.02 1.04 -12.90
C ARG A 234 -10.04 1.32 -14.40
N LEU A 235 -8.89 1.25 -15.06
CA LEU A 235 -8.79 1.46 -16.50
C LEU A 235 -9.62 0.45 -17.29
N VAL A 236 -9.53 -0.83 -16.91
CA VAL A 236 -10.31 -1.90 -17.54
C VAL A 236 -11.81 -1.69 -17.32
N HIS A 237 -12.24 -1.31 -16.12
CA HIS A 237 -13.67 -1.01 -15.87
C HIS A 237 -14.13 0.21 -16.65
N TRP A 238 -13.34 1.28 -16.67
CA TRP A 238 -13.67 2.50 -17.39
C TRP A 238 -13.81 2.27 -18.90
N LEU A 239 -12.95 1.44 -19.49
CA LEU A 239 -13.07 1.05 -20.91
C LEU A 239 -14.32 0.21 -21.16
N ARG A 240 -14.64 -0.73 -20.26
CA ARG A 240 -15.85 -1.58 -20.36
C ARG A 240 -17.13 -0.76 -20.29
N ASP A 241 -17.20 0.20 -19.36
CA ASP A 241 -18.39 1.03 -19.17
C ASP A 241 -18.67 1.93 -20.39
N ARG A 242 -17.63 2.25 -21.18
CA ARG A 242 -17.74 2.99 -22.44
C ARG A 242 -18.01 2.11 -23.67
N GLN A 243 -17.72 0.82 -23.60
CA GLN A 243 -17.98 -0.12 -24.68
C GLN A 243 -19.39 -0.72 -24.53
N VAL A 244 -20.36 -0.17 -25.26
CA VAL A 244 -21.80 -0.51 -25.17
C VAL A 244 -22.12 -1.99 -25.46
N ASP A 245 -21.25 -2.73 -26.16
CA ASP A 245 -21.60 -4.06 -26.71
C ASP A 245 -20.51 -5.16 -26.60
N VAL A 246 -19.49 -5.01 -25.75
CA VAL A 246 -18.40 -6.01 -25.69
C VAL A 246 -18.68 -7.11 -24.66
N ARG A 247 -18.54 -8.37 -25.11
CA ARG A 247 -18.68 -9.59 -24.30
C ARG A 247 -17.92 -9.45 -22.98
N ARG A 248 -18.65 -9.62 -21.86
CA ARG A 248 -18.05 -9.63 -20.52
C ARG A 248 -16.96 -10.71 -20.46
N PRO A 249 -15.72 -10.38 -20.09
CA PRO A 249 -14.69 -11.38 -19.86
C PRO A 249 -15.06 -12.27 -18.69
N THR A 250 -14.52 -13.49 -18.71
CA THR A 250 -14.90 -14.60 -17.82
C THR A 250 -14.45 -14.40 -16.37
N GLU A 251 -13.50 -13.50 -16.12
CA GLU A 251 -12.93 -13.25 -14.79
C GLU A 251 -13.27 -11.83 -14.31
N GLU A 252 -13.90 -11.73 -13.13
CA GLU A 252 -14.30 -10.46 -12.54
C GLU A 252 -13.10 -9.73 -11.95
N VAL A 253 -12.74 -8.61 -12.57
CA VAL A 253 -11.74 -7.69 -12.05
C VAL A 253 -12.32 -6.99 -10.81
N PRO A 254 -11.60 -6.96 -9.66
CA PRO A 254 -12.09 -6.30 -8.45
C PRO A 254 -12.49 -4.85 -8.72
N ARG A 255 -13.66 -4.43 -8.20
CA ARG A 255 -14.14 -3.04 -8.28
C ARG A 255 -13.75 -2.21 -7.06
N ALA A 256 -13.59 -2.86 -5.92
CA ALA A 256 -13.25 -2.18 -4.67
C ALA A 256 -11.74 -2.18 -4.45
N GLU A 257 -11.23 -1.03 -4.03
CA GLU A 257 -9.86 -0.89 -3.56
C GLU A 257 -9.79 -1.22 -2.09
N ASP A 258 -8.81 -2.04 -1.72
CA ASP A 258 -8.56 -2.40 -0.33
C ASP A 258 -7.30 -1.68 0.17
N HIS A 259 -7.46 -0.45 0.66
CA HIS A 259 -6.36 0.37 1.15
C HIS A 259 -5.64 -0.26 2.36
N SER A 260 -6.22 -1.27 3.02
CA SER A 260 -5.55 -2.04 4.08
C SER A 260 -4.35 -2.86 3.58
N LYS A 261 -4.26 -3.08 2.26
CA LYS A 261 -3.11 -3.76 1.60
C LYS A 261 -1.90 -2.84 1.40
N LEU A 262 -2.08 -1.52 1.56
CA LEU A 262 -0.97 -0.58 1.58
C LEU A 262 -0.29 -0.60 2.95
N VAL A 263 1.02 -0.39 2.93
CA VAL A 263 1.84 -0.36 4.14
C VAL A 263 2.29 1.07 4.39
N GLN A 264 1.96 1.62 5.57
CA GLN A 264 2.45 2.94 5.95
C GLN A 264 3.97 2.90 6.08
N LEU A 265 4.67 3.80 5.38
CA LEU A 265 6.10 3.97 5.53
C LEU A 265 6.43 4.48 6.94
N ARG A 266 7.41 3.83 7.55
CA ARG A 266 7.81 4.05 8.94
C ARG A 266 9.32 3.86 9.04
N THR A 267 10.07 4.95 9.25
CA THR A 267 11.53 4.97 9.31
C THR A 267 12.08 5.23 10.72
N CYS A 268 13.35 4.87 10.94
CA CYS A 268 14.09 5.25 12.14
C CYS A 268 14.18 6.77 12.29
N SER A 269 14.37 7.50 11.18
CA SER A 269 14.38 8.97 11.19
C SER A 269 13.08 9.55 11.74
N MET A 270 11.92 9.05 11.28
CA MET A 270 10.60 9.52 11.77
C MET A 270 10.46 9.32 13.28
N ILE A 271 10.89 8.18 13.83
CA ILE A 271 10.88 7.93 15.29
C ILE A 271 11.75 8.95 16.02
N ILE A 272 12.95 9.21 15.50
CA ILE A 272 13.90 10.12 16.14
C ILE A 272 13.36 11.55 16.14
N ASP A 273 12.70 11.96 15.06
CA ASP A 273 12.06 13.27 14.96
C ASP A 273 10.91 13.40 15.97
N GLU A 274 10.04 12.38 16.07
CA GLU A 274 8.97 12.31 17.08
C GLU A 274 9.54 12.40 18.52
N MET A 275 10.59 11.65 18.83
CA MET A 275 11.28 11.75 20.13
C MET A 275 11.83 13.15 20.39
N THR A 276 12.41 13.78 19.36
CA THR A 276 13.02 15.10 19.49
C THR A 276 11.97 16.16 19.81
N VAL A 277 10.78 16.06 19.19
CA VAL A 277 9.63 16.91 19.50
C VAL A 277 9.18 16.70 20.96
N LEU A 278 9.01 15.45 21.39
CA LEU A 278 8.62 15.12 22.76
C LEU A 278 9.61 15.65 23.81
N VAL A 279 10.90 15.47 23.58
CA VAL A 279 11.96 15.98 24.48
C VAL A 279 11.94 17.51 24.52
N SER A 280 11.70 18.17 23.39
CA SER A 280 11.63 19.63 23.31
C SER A 280 10.42 20.17 24.08
N ASP A 281 9.26 19.54 23.96
CA ASP A 281 8.06 19.89 24.75
C ASP A 281 8.27 19.66 26.25
N LEU A 282 8.91 18.57 26.65
CA LEU A 282 9.24 18.33 28.07
C LEU A 282 10.20 19.38 28.64
N ARG A 283 11.16 19.85 27.83
CA ARG A 283 12.10 20.91 28.23
C ARG A 283 11.42 22.26 28.36
N SER A 284 10.52 22.62 27.43
CA SER A 284 9.78 23.88 27.51
C SER A 284 8.87 23.93 28.73
N ARG A 285 8.24 22.81 29.10
CA ARG A 285 7.43 22.69 30.32
C ARG A 285 8.25 22.68 31.61
N ARG A 286 9.47 22.15 31.59
CA ARG A 286 10.39 22.13 32.75
C ARG A 286 11.14 23.43 32.95
N ALA A 287 11.08 24.38 32.03
CA ALA A 287 11.49 25.76 32.28
C ALA A 287 10.49 26.41 33.25
N TRP A 288 10.48 25.95 34.49
CA TRP A 288 9.83 26.63 35.60
C TRP A 288 10.42 28.04 35.69
N PRO A 289 9.61 29.08 35.99
CA PRO A 289 10.16 30.39 36.28
C PRO A 289 11.16 30.23 37.43
N VAL A 290 12.43 30.48 37.15
CA VAL A 290 13.42 30.72 38.18
C VAL A 290 12.92 31.96 38.89
N ASN A 291 12.23 31.77 40.02
CA ASN A 291 11.71 32.85 40.83
C ASN A 291 12.94 33.58 41.39
N ASN A 292 13.37 34.63 40.69
CA ASN A 292 14.45 35.55 41.07
C ASN A 292 13.99 36.40 42.26
N GLY A 293 13.72 35.77 43.39
CA GLY A 293 13.06 36.42 44.51
C GLY A 293 13.31 35.72 45.84
N PHE A 294 14.58 35.47 46.19
CA PHE A 294 15.01 35.41 47.58
C PHE A 294 16.48 35.85 47.65
N CYS A 295 16.68 37.16 47.73
CA CYS A 295 17.84 37.73 48.42
C CYS A 295 17.47 37.75 49.90
N PHE A 296 18.22 37.02 50.72
CA PHE A 296 18.33 37.27 52.16
C PHE A 296 19.61 38.06 52.41
#